data_AF-A0A9D4K915-F1
#
_entry.id   AF-A0A9D4K915-F1
#
_cell.length_a   1.000
_cell.length_b   1.000
_cell.length_c   1.000
_cell.angle_alpha   90.00
_cell.angle_beta   90.00
_cell.angle_gamma   90.00
#
_symmetry.space_group_name_H-M   'P 1'
#
loop_
_entity.id
_entity.type
_entity.pdbx_description
1 polymer ?
#
loop_
_entity_poly.entity_id
_entity_poly.type
_entity_poly.pdbx_seq_one_letter_code
_entity_poly.pdbx_strand_id
1 'polypeptide(L)'
;MDLFREFEIRKRTFIPSKSDAFTMKPPIALNKMFKKKHNKHIKEHIQTTPQYINTVKWIGDTIKIDHTVGEGFFEQACEQAAQHLQKLFSKDELQDVTTVLMVGGFSESGLLQKMIADVLSSNINIITPPDPSLAILKGAVIFGHDPFVMKERRSRFTYGVKMSIDFVTGSHPETKKNHENRRKRVLHRSFWRSCYGWTRSGFK
;
A
#
# COMPACT_ATOMS: atom_id res chain seq x y z
N MET A 1 -5.11 -24.01 -6.88
CA MET A 1 -4.76 -22.83 -6.05
C MET A 1 -4.36 -21.65 -6.93
N ASP A 2 -4.73 -21.67 -8.22
CA ASP A 2 -3.93 -21.02 -9.26
C ASP A 2 -4.47 -19.66 -9.69
N LEU A 3 -5.76 -19.40 -9.48
CA LEU A 3 -6.41 -18.16 -9.92
C LEU A 3 -5.75 -16.90 -9.35
N PHE A 4 -5.58 -16.83 -8.02
CA PHE A 4 -4.99 -15.64 -7.38
C PHE A 4 -3.53 -15.47 -7.76
N ARG A 5 -2.79 -16.57 -7.95
CA ARG A 5 -1.40 -16.53 -8.40
C ARG A 5 -1.30 -16.01 -9.82
N GLU A 6 -2.13 -16.49 -10.73
CA GLU A 6 -2.19 -16.00 -12.11
C GLU A 6 -2.60 -14.53 -12.16
N PHE A 7 -3.58 -14.12 -11.35
CA PHE A 7 -3.98 -12.72 -11.21
C PHE A 7 -2.82 -11.84 -10.71
N GLU A 8 -2.09 -12.28 -9.68
CA GLU A 8 -0.91 -11.59 -9.18
C GLU A 8 0.22 -11.49 -10.21
N ILE A 9 0.45 -12.54 -11.00
CA ILE A 9 1.43 -12.50 -12.11
C ILE A 9 0.98 -11.47 -13.14
N ARG A 10 -0.30 -11.51 -13.54
CA ARG A 10 -0.83 -10.57 -14.53
C ARG A 10 -0.77 -9.12 -14.06
N LYS A 11 -1.02 -8.85 -12.78
CA LYS A 11 -0.84 -7.51 -12.18
C LYS A 11 0.57 -6.96 -12.42
N ARG A 12 1.59 -7.81 -12.35
CA ARG A 12 3.01 -7.47 -12.51
C ARG A 12 3.42 -7.34 -13.98
N THR A 13 2.90 -8.21 -14.85
CA THR A 13 3.28 -8.22 -16.27
C THR A 13 2.41 -7.33 -17.15
N PHE A 14 1.41 -6.66 -16.58
CA PHE A 14 0.49 -5.83 -17.33
C PHE A 14 1.20 -4.60 -17.91
N ILE A 15 1.12 -4.43 -19.23
CA ILE A 15 1.75 -3.31 -19.95
C ILE A 15 0.65 -2.63 -20.78
N PRO A 16 0.38 -1.32 -20.59
CA PRO A 16 -0.68 -0.62 -21.31
C PRO A 16 -0.51 -0.61 -22.84
N SER A 17 0.72 -0.65 -23.33
CA SER A 17 1.02 -0.63 -24.77
C SER A 17 0.89 -1.98 -25.47
N LYS A 18 0.69 -3.09 -24.75
CA LYS A 18 0.56 -4.43 -25.33
C LYS A 18 -0.89 -4.86 -25.34
N SER A 19 -1.44 -5.26 -26.49
CA SER A 19 -2.84 -5.73 -26.60
C SER A 19 -3.05 -7.17 -26.10
N ASP A 20 -2.23 -7.65 -25.17
CA ASP A 20 -2.29 -9.03 -24.71
C ASP A 20 -3.52 -9.25 -23.84
N ALA A 21 -4.37 -10.20 -24.22
CA ALA A 21 -5.57 -10.54 -23.46
C ALA A 21 -5.22 -11.03 -22.04
N PHE A 22 -5.96 -10.52 -21.06
CA PHE A 22 -5.87 -10.96 -19.68
C PHE A 22 -6.47 -12.36 -19.54
N THR A 23 -5.63 -13.37 -19.35
CA THR A 23 -6.05 -14.77 -19.31
C THR A 23 -5.81 -15.36 -17.93
N MET A 24 -6.82 -16.04 -17.38
CA MET A 24 -6.73 -16.76 -16.11
C MET A 24 -7.58 -18.04 -16.10
N LYS A 25 -7.31 -18.94 -15.16
CA LYS A 25 -8.01 -20.20 -14.96
C LYS A 25 -8.93 -20.14 -13.73
N PRO A 26 -10.23 -19.91 -13.94
CA PRO A 26 -11.18 -19.94 -12.84
C PRO A 26 -11.28 -21.35 -12.22
N PRO A 27 -11.54 -21.47 -10.90
CA PRO A 27 -11.75 -22.76 -10.25
C PRO A 27 -12.86 -23.56 -10.92
N ILE A 28 -12.65 -24.87 -11.11
CA ILE A 28 -13.64 -25.79 -11.71
C ILE A 28 -14.98 -25.74 -10.97
N ALA A 29 -14.94 -25.52 -9.65
CA ALA A 29 -16.12 -25.34 -8.81
C ALA A 29 -17.03 -24.19 -9.27
N LEU A 30 -16.48 -23.11 -9.84
CA LEU A 30 -17.24 -21.96 -10.31
C LEU A 30 -18.26 -22.37 -11.40
N ASN A 31 -17.82 -23.17 -12.38
CA ASN A 31 -18.68 -23.69 -13.43
C ASN A 31 -19.81 -24.56 -12.87
N LYS A 32 -19.49 -25.44 -11.90
CA LYS A 32 -20.48 -26.31 -11.24
C LYS A 32 -21.52 -25.50 -10.47
N MET A 33 -21.07 -24.52 -9.69
CA MET A 33 -21.93 -23.64 -8.89
C MET A 33 -22.82 -22.77 -9.78
N PHE A 34 -22.27 -22.19 -10.84
CA PHE A 34 -23.03 -21.37 -11.77
C PHE A 34 -24.12 -22.18 -12.48
N LYS A 35 -23.78 -23.37 -12.97
CA LYS A 35 -24.77 -24.28 -13.59
C LYS A 35 -25.89 -24.64 -12.62
N LYS A 36 -25.56 -24.95 -11.36
CA LYS A 36 -26.55 -25.26 -10.33
C LYS A 36 -27.51 -24.09 -10.04
N LYS A 37 -27.02 -22.85 -10.10
CA LYS A 37 -27.81 -21.65 -9.76
C LYS A 37 -28.61 -21.10 -10.95
N HIS A 38 -28.05 -21.12 -12.15
CA HIS A 38 -28.62 -20.45 -13.33
C HIS A 38 -29.12 -21.41 -14.40
N ASN A 39 -28.97 -22.73 -14.18
CA ASN A 39 -29.32 -23.81 -15.11
C ASN A 39 -28.77 -23.63 -16.55
N LYS A 40 -27.66 -22.88 -16.68
CA LYS A 40 -26.97 -22.54 -17.93
C LYS A 40 -25.46 -22.61 -17.73
N HIS A 41 -24.71 -22.83 -18.80
CA HIS A 41 -23.25 -22.78 -18.74
C HIS A 41 -22.77 -21.31 -18.75
N ILE A 42 -21.67 -21.01 -18.04
CA ILE A 42 -21.09 -19.65 -18.00
C ILE A 42 -20.78 -19.14 -19.42
N LYS A 43 -20.25 -20.02 -20.28
CA LYS A 43 -19.95 -19.72 -21.67
C LYS A 43 -21.17 -19.20 -22.43
N GLU A 44 -22.32 -19.86 -22.28
CA GLU A 44 -23.58 -19.46 -22.91
C GLU A 44 -24.05 -18.12 -22.34
N HIS A 45 -23.96 -17.95 -21.02
CA HIS A 45 -24.38 -16.70 -20.38
C HIS A 45 -23.58 -15.50 -20.88
N ILE A 46 -22.24 -15.62 -20.94
CA ILE A 46 -21.35 -14.58 -21.47
C ILE A 46 -21.73 -14.20 -22.91
N GLN A 47 -22.08 -15.20 -23.74
CA GLN A 47 -22.51 -14.96 -25.12
C GLN A 47 -23.88 -14.30 -25.24
N THR A 48 -24.76 -14.49 -24.26
CA THR A 48 -26.09 -13.85 -24.24
C THR A 48 -26.11 -12.47 -23.58
N THR A 49 -25.06 -12.09 -22.85
CA THR A 49 -25.00 -10.81 -22.13
C THR A 49 -24.25 -9.76 -22.96
N PRO A 50 -24.92 -8.68 -23.42
CA PRO A 50 -24.31 -7.67 -24.27
C PRO A 50 -23.05 -7.01 -23.69
N GLN A 51 -22.98 -6.86 -22.36
CA GLN A 51 -21.84 -6.23 -21.69
C GLN A 51 -20.55 -7.06 -21.74
N TYR A 52 -20.64 -8.38 -21.94
CA TYR A 52 -19.51 -9.31 -21.85
C TYR A 52 -19.16 -9.98 -23.18
N ILE A 53 -20.08 -9.99 -24.15
CA ILE A 53 -19.94 -10.78 -25.38
C ILE A 53 -18.67 -10.44 -26.19
N ASN A 54 -18.26 -9.17 -26.20
CA ASN A 54 -17.10 -8.70 -26.95
C ASN A 54 -15.82 -8.65 -26.09
N THR A 55 -15.96 -8.59 -24.77
CA THR A 55 -14.86 -8.32 -23.84
C THR A 55 -14.42 -9.55 -23.07
N VAL A 56 -15.24 -10.60 -22.97
CA VAL A 56 -14.94 -11.80 -22.21
C VAL A 56 -15.22 -13.04 -23.06
N LYS A 57 -14.25 -13.94 -23.13
CA LYS A 57 -14.36 -15.22 -23.86
C LYS A 57 -14.00 -16.37 -22.94
N TRP A 58 -14.87 -17.35 -22.86
CA TRP A 58 -14.58 -18.61 -22.16
C TRP A 58 -14.04 -19.65 -23.16
N ILE A 59 -12.78 -20.04 -23.01
CA ILE A 59 -12.07 -20.95 -23.92
C ILE A 59 -11.50 -22.12 -23.12
N GLY A 60 -12.11 -23.30 -23.27
CA GLY A 60 -11.73 -24.49 -22.50
C GLY A 60 -11.92 -24.27 -21.00
N ASP A 61 -10.83 -24.38 -20.25
CA ASP A 61 -10.74 -24.12 -18.80
C ASP A 61 -10.30 -22.68 -18.46
N THR A 62 -10.01 -21.85 -19.48
CA THR A 62 -9.53 -20.48 -19.31
C THR A 62 -10.61 -19.44 -19.61
N ILE A 63 -10.56 -18.32 -18.90
CA ILE A 63 -11.26 -17.09 -19.25
C ILE A 63 -10.24 -16.12 -19.85
N LYS A 64 -10.56 -15.61 -21.04
CA LYS A 64 -9.83 -14.51 -21.69
C LYS A 64 -10.66 -13.25 -21.58
N ILE A 65 -10.06 -12.22 -21.01
CA ILE A 65 -10.66 -10.91 -20.79
C ILE A 65 -9.87 -9.94 -21.67
N ASP A 66 -10.60 -9.07 -22.35
CA ASP A 66 -10.02 -8.02 -23.17
C ASP A 66 -9.08 -7.16 -22.34
N HIS A 67 -8.02 -6.69 -22.99
CA HIS A 67 -6.97 -5.91 -22.34
C HIS A 67 -7.54 -4.69 -21.60
N THR A 68 -8.49 -3.96 -22.22
CA THR A 68 -9.12 -2.76 -21.62
C THR A 68 -9.88 -3.07 -20.33
N VAL A 69 -10.59 -4.19 -20.28
CA VAL A 69 -11.30 -4.63 -19.07
C VAL A 69 -10.31 -5.14 -18.02
N GLY A 70 -9.23 -5.79 -18.46
CA GLY A 70 -8.14 -6.22 -17.59
C GLY A 70 -7.43 -5.05 -16.90
N GLU A 71 -7.22 -3.92 -17.59
CA GLU A 71 -6.66 -2.69 -17.00
C GLU A 71 -7.48 -2.21 -15.81
N GLY A 72 -8.80 -2.20 -15.98
CA GLY A 72 -9.75 -1.75 -14.96
C GLY A 72 -9.64 -2.52 -13.63
N PHE A 73 -9.10 -3.75 -13.62
CA PHE A 73 -8.89 -4.50 -12.37
C PHE A 73 -7.82 -3.88 -11.47
N PHE A 74 -6.85 -3.16 -12.03
CA PHE A 74 -5.71 -2.61 -11.31
C PHE A 74 -5.72 -1.09 -11.27
N GLU A 75 -6.52 -0.45 -12.13
CA GLU A 75 -6.59 0.99 -12.30
C GLU A 75 -6.82 1.72 -10.97
N GLN A 76 -7.87 1.34 -10.23
CA GLN A 76 -8.19 1.97 -8.95
C GLN A 76 -7.03 1.90 -7.94
N ALA A 77 -6.30 0.78 -7.90
CA ALA A 77 -5.16 0.61 -6.99
C ALA A 77 -3.95 1.47 -7.42
N CYS A 78 -3.70 1.55 -8.74
CA CYS A 78 -2.65 2.40 -9.29
C CYS A 78 -2.95 3.88 -9.07
N GLU A 79 -4.20 4.29 -9.29
CA GLU A 79 -4.64 5.67 -9.13
C GLU A 79 -4.50 6.12 -7.67
N GLN A 80 -4.94 5.31 -6.71
CA GLN A 80 -4.79 5.62 -5.29
C GLN A 80 -3.32 5.77 -4.89
N ALA A 81 -2.43 4.94 -5.43
CA ALA A 81 -0.98 5.05 -5.19
C ALA A 81 -0.42 6.36 -5.77
N ALA A 82 -0.79 6.71 -7.00
CA ALA A 82 -0.35 7.93 -7.67
C ALA A 82 -0.87 9.20 -6.95
N GLN A 83 -2.16 9.23 -6.59
CA GLN A 83 -2.75 10.31 -5.80
C GLN A 83 -2.09 10.46 -4.42
N HIS A 84 -1.73 9.34 -3.77
CA HIS A 84 -1.02 9.38 -2.51
C HIS A 84 0.37 10.03 -2.66
N LEU A 85 1.11 9.66 -3.71
CA LEU A 85 2.39 10.29 -4.03
C LEU A 85 2.23 11.78 -4.29
N GLN A 86 1.24 12.19 -5.09
CA GLN A 86 0.97 13.61 -5.34
C GLN A 86 0.78 14.40 -4.04
N LYS A 87 -0.02 13.87 -3.10
CA LYS A 87 -0.25 14.48 -1.78
C LYS A 87 1.02 14.56 -0.93
N LEU A 88 1.95 13.60 -1.08
CA LEU A 88 3.24 13.64 -0.39
C LEU A 88 4.12 14.74 -0.99
N PHE A 89 4.23 14.82 -2.31
CA PHE A 89 5.04 15.84 -2.97
C PHE A 89 4.48 17.26 -2.84
N SER A 90 3.21 17.43 -2.48
CA SER A 90 2.64 18.74 -2.11
C SER A 90 3.09 19.24 -0.73
N LYS A 91 3.80 18.44 0.07
CA LYS A 91 4.29 18.85 1.39
C LYS A 91 5.63 19.56 1.28
N ASP A 92 5.77 20.66 2.00
CA ASP A 92 7.02 21.43 2.05
C ASP A 92 8.23 20.60 2.49
N GLU A 93 8.01 19.62 3.37
CA GLU A 93 9.02 18.70 3.88
C GLU A 93 9.67 17.81 2.80
N LEU A 94 9.05 17.70 1.62
CA LEU A 94 9.48 16.82 0.53
C LEU A 94 9.88 17.58 -0.74
N GLN A 95 10.02 18.91 -0.68
CA GLN A 95 10.42 19.74 -1.83
C GLN A 95 11.82 19.38 -2.36
N ASP A 96 12.72 18.92 -1.49
CA ASP A 96 14.10 18.56 -1.85
C ASP A 96 14.23 17.13 -2.42
N VAL A 97 13.13 16.38 -2.52
CA VAL A 97 13.16 15.00 -3.05
C VAL A 97 13.34 15.07 -4.56
N THR A 98 14.44 14.51 -5.06
CA THR A 98 14.75 14.47 -6.50
C THR A 98 14.53 13.09 -7.12
N THR A 99 14.37 12.05 -6.32
CA THR A 99 14.39 10.65 -6.79
C THR A 99 13.33 9.82 -6.08
N VAL A 100 12.61 9.00 -6.86
CA VAL A 100 11.67 7.99 -6.37
C VAL A 100 12.18 6.61 -6.77
N LEU A 101 12.41 5.75 -5.78
CA LEU A 101 12.79 4.35 -6.02
C LEU A 101 11.55 3.44 -5.93
N MET A 102 11.16 2.84 -7.04
CA MET A 102 10.03 1.92 -7.11
C MET A 102 10.46 0.49 -6.78
N VAL A 103 10.05 -0.02 -5.62
CA VAL A 103 10.39 -1.38 -5.14
C VAL A 103 9.15 -2.18 -4.75
N GLY A 104 9.28 -3.51 -4.77
CA GLY A 104 8.21 -4.46 -4.50
C GLY A 104 7.63 -5.06 -5.79
N GLY A 105 6.85 -6.14 -5.66
CA GLY A 105 6.33 -6.86 -6.83
C GLY A 105 5.45 -6.01 -7.73
N PHE A 106 4.64 -5.11 -7.15
CA PHE A 106 3.74 -4.28 -7.96
C PHE A 106 4.47 -3.20 -8.77
N SER A 107 5.68 -2.81 -8.36
CA SER A 107 6.53 -1.89 -9.13
C SER A 107 7.01 -2.46 -10.46
N GLU A 108 6.85 -3.75 -10.72
CA GLU A 108 7.08 -4.34 -12.04
C GLU A 108 5.96 -4.01 -13.04
N SER A 109 4.80 -3.58 -12.55
CA SER A 109 3.65 -3.23 -13.38
C SER A 109 3.94 -1.99 -14.22
N GLY A 110 3.87 -2.14 -15.55
CA GLY A 110 4.02 -1.01 -16.47
C GLY A 110 2.91 0.02 -16.33
N LEU A 111 1.69 -0.43 -15.96
CA LEU A 111 0.56 0.46 -15.69
C LEU A 111 0.85 1.37 -14.49
N LEU A 112 1.34 0.80 -13.38
CA LEU A 112 1.68 1.57 -12.18
C LEU A 112 2.82 2.55 -12.45
N GLN A 113 3.90 2.10 -13.12
CA GLN A 113 5.03 2.96 -13.46
C GLN A 113 4.59 4.15 -14.31
N LYS A 114 3.73 3.91 -15.32
CA LYS A 114 3.17 4.96 -16.17
C LYS A 114 2.35 5.96 -15.35
N MET A 115 1.39 5.50 -14.55
CA MET A 115 0.55 6.42 -13.76
C MET A 115 1.36 7.25 -12.77
N ILE A 116 2.38 6.68 -12.15
CA ILE A 116 3.27 7.41 -11.25
C ILE A 116 4.09 8.44 -12.03
N ALA A 117 4.63 8.08 -13.20
CA ALA A 117 5.36 9.01 -14.06
C ALA A 117 4.47 10.17 -14.55
N ASP A 118 3.20 9.90 -14.86
CA ASP A 118 2.25 10.91 -15.33
C ASP A 118 1.89 11.94 -14.24
N VAL A 119 1.88 11.52 -12.97
CA VAL A 119 1.52 12.38 -11.83
C VAL A 119 2.71 13.11 -11.22
N LEU A 120 3.92 12.58 -11.37
CA LEU A 120 5.13 13.21 -10.85
C LEU A 120 5.72 14.20 -11.86
N SER A 121 6.28 15.29 -11.33
CA SER A 121 6.89 16.33 -12.13
C SER A 121 8.15 15.83 -12.87
N SER A 122 8.44 16.42 -14.04
CA SER A 122 9.57 16.05 -14.90
C SER A 122 10.97 16.14 -14.25
N ASN A 123 11.08 16.87 -13.14
CA ASN A 123 12.29 17.01 -12.34
C ASN A 123 12.51 15.88 -11.31
N ILE A 124 11.58 14.92 -11.21
CA ILE A 124 11.72 13.75 -10.34
C ILE A 124 12.24 12.56 -11.16
N ASN A 125 13.39 12.02 -10.76
CA ASN A 125 13.94 10.82 -11.35
C ASN A 125 13.27 9.56 -10.76
N ILE A 126 12.51 8.82 -11.57
CA ILE A 126 11.88 7.57 -11.16
C ILE A 126 12.81 6.41 -11.54
N ILE A 127 13.29 5.68 -10.53
CA ILE A 127 14.20 4.55 -10.70
C ILE A 127 13.46 3.27 -10.32
N THR A 128 13.36 2.34 -11.27
CA THR A 128 12.89 0.97 -11.03
C THR A 128 14.08 0.03 -11.16
N PRO A 129 14.51 -0.65 -10.08
CA PRO A 129 15.59 -1.64 -10.15
C PRO A 129 15.27 -2.78 -11.13
N PRO A 130 16.27 -3.52 -11.63
CA PRO A 130 16.03 -4.67 -12.53
C PRO A 130 15.10 -5.73 -11.95
N ASP A 131 15.16 -5.98 -10.63
CA ASP A 131 14.28 -6.91 -9.93
C ASP A 131 13.56 -6.20 -8.75
N PRO A 132 12.50 -5.40 -8.99
CA PRO A 132 11.85 -4.63 -7.93
C PRO A 132 11.30 -5.50 -6.82
N SER A 133 10.76 -6.69 -7.14
CA SER A 133 10.27 -7.66 -6.16
C SER A 133 11.35 -8.22 -5.24
N LEU A 134 12.59 -8.30 -5.72
CA LEU A 134 13.71 -8.83 -4.94
C LEU A 134 14.58 -7.72 -4.33
N ALA A 135 14.40 -6.46 -4.72
CA ALA A 135 15.22 -5.34 -4.28
C ALA A 135 15.29 -5.23 -2.76
N ILE A 136 14.17 -5.41 -2.06
CA ILE A 136 14.09 -5.38 -0.60
C ILE A 136 14.88 -6.55 0.00
N LEU A 137 14.72 -7.76 -0.51
CA LEU A 137 15.43 -8.94 -0.04
C LEU A 137 16.94 -8.81 -0.27
N LYS A 138 17.36 -8.38 -1.46
CA LYS A 138 18.76 -8.13 -1.80
C LYS A 138 19.37 -7.10 -0.84
N GLY A 139 18.66 -6.00 -0.58
CA GLY A 139 19.09 -4.99 0.40
C GLY A 139 19.21 -5.56 1.82
N ALA A 140 18.28 -6.42 2.25
CA ALA A 140 18.34 -7.05 3.56
C ALA A 140 19.53 -8.02 3.70
N VAL A 141 19.86 -8.77 2.64
CA VAL A 141 21.05 -9.64 2.62
C VAL A 141 22.33 -8.82 2.74
N ILE A 142 22.45 -7.74 1.96
CA ILE A 142 23.60 -6.83 2.04
C ILE A 142 23.75 -6.25 3.45
N PHE A 143 22.64 -5.78 4.05
CA PHE A 143 22.63 -5.26 5.40
C PHE A 143 23.01 -6.32 6.46
N GLY A 144 22.64 -7.58 6.25
CA GLY A 144 23.04 -8.67 7.14
C GLY A 144 24.54 -8.96 7.11
N HIS A 145 25.18 -8.77 5.95
CA HIS A 145 26.63 -8.93 5.80
C HIS A 145 27.42 -7.73 6.31
N ASP A 146 26.93 -6.51 6.05
CA ASP A 146 27.53 -5.28 6.55
C ASP A 146 26.47 -4.36 7.17
N PRO A 147 26.25 -4.46 8.49
CA PRO A 147 25.29 -3.62 9.20
C PRO A 147 25.70 -2.14 9.24
N PHE A 148 26.97 -1.81 9.01
CA PHE A 148 27.47 -0.43 9.09
C PHE A 148 27.14 0.41 7.85
N VAL A 149 26.62 -0.22 6.78
CA VAL A 149 26.08 0.49 5.60
C VAL A 149 24.95 1.44 5.97
N MET A 150 24.14 1.12 7.00
CA MET A 150 23.08 2.00 7.49
C MET A 150 23.58 2.89 8.65
N LYS A 151 23.64 4.20 8.41
CA LYS A 151 24.05 5.18 9.43
C LYS A 151 23.02 5.41 10.53
N GLU A 152 21.72 5.39 10.18
CA GLU A 152 20.64 5.65 11.14
C GLU A 152 19.35 4.90 10.80
N ARG A 153 18.53 4.65 11.82
CA ARG A 153 17.13 4.20 11.68
C ARG A 153 16.26 5.05 12.59
N ARG A 154 15.23 5.67 12.01
CA ARG A 154 14.29 6.50 12.77
C ARG A 154 13.12 5.66 13.24
N SER A 155 12.74 5.80 14.51
CA SER A 155 11.49 5.23 15.00
C SER A 155 10.32 5.88 14.30
N ARG A 156 9.37 5.08 13.83
CA ARG A 156 8.13 5.57 13.24
C ARG A 156 7.26 6.30 14.26
N PHE A 157 7.35 5.91 15.53
CA PHE A 157 6.51 6.44 16.60
C PHE A 157 7.36 7.07 17.69
N THR A 158 6.87 8.19 18.21
CA THR A 158 7.37 8.82 19.42
C THR A 158 7.02 7.92 20.61
N TYR A 159 8.01 7.59 21.42
CA TYR A 159 7.76 6.90 22.69
C TYR A 159 7.70 7.93 23.81
N GLY A 160 6.72 7.80 24.69
CA GLY A 160 6.55 8.67 25.83
C GLY A 160 6.03 7.92 27.05
N VAL A 161 6.33 8.45 28.23
CA VAL A 161 5.85 7.92 29.50
C VAL A 161 5.02 8.99 30.19
N LYS A 162 3.81 8.61 30.64
CA LYS A 162 2.95 9.44 31.49
C LYS A 162 3.39 9.25 32.93
N MET A 163 3.83 10.33 33.58
CA MET A 163 4.13 10.33 35.01
C MET A 163 3.09 11.17 35.77
N SER A 164 2.38 10.53 36.69
CA SER A 164 1.50 11.19 37.65
C SER A 164 2.05 11.02 39.07
N ILE A 165 1.95 12.09 39.86
CA ILE A 165 2.27 12.10 41.29
C ILE A 165 0.98 12.27 42.10
N ASP A 166 1.03 12.03 43.40
CA ASP A 166 -0.12 12.24 44.27
C ASP A 166 -0.42 13.75 44.44
N PHE A 167 -1.70 14.10 44.50
CA PHE A 167 -2.15 15.49 44.65
C PHE A 167 -1.96 15.95 46.09
N VAL A 168 -1.06 16.91 46.27
CA VAL A 168 -0.88 17.70 47.50
C VAL A 168 -1.70 19.00 47.46
N THR A 169 -2.68 19.11 48.36
CA THR A 169 -3.51 20.31 48.55
C THR A 169 -2.64 21.53 48.89
N GLY A 170 -2.87 22.66 48.21
CA GLY A 170 -2.13 23.91 48.42
C GLY A 170 -0.83 24.05 47.61
N SER A 171 -0.23 22.95 47.16
CA SER A 171 0.96 22.97 46.28
C SER A 171 0.61 22.82 44.80
N HIS A 172 -0.44 22.04 44.48
CA HIS A 172 -0.88 21.85 43.10
C HIS A 172 -2.21 22.55 42.80
N PRO A 173 -2.41 23.07 41.57
CA PRO A 173 -3.68 23.65 41.16
C PRO A 173 -4.81 22.61 41.21
N GLU A 174 -5.92 22.93 41.89
CA GLU A 174 -7.11 22.06 41.97
C GLU A 174 -7.68 21.71 40.57
N THR A 175 -7.47 22.58 39.58
CA THR A 175 -7.87 22.34 38.18
C THR A 175 -7.15 21.18 37.51
N LYS A 176 -5.99 20.74 38.03
CA LYS A 176 -5.17 19.64 37.50
C LYS A 176 -5.32 18.34 38.29
N LYS A 177 -6.33 18.27 39.17
CA LYS A 177 -6.61 17.13 40.04
C LYS A 177 -7.44 16.07 39.32
N ASN A 178 -6.85 14.90 39.17
CA ASN A 178 -7.52 13.74 38.59
C ASN A 178 -7.75 12.68 39.67
N HIS A 179 -8.90 12.02 39.60
CA HIS A 179 -9.21 10.86 40.43
C HIS A 179 -8.93 9.59 39.65
N GLU A 180 -7.77 8.98 39.87
CA GLU A 180 -7.38 7.69 39.29
C GLU A 180 -7.30 6.65 40.43
N ASN A 181 -8.00 5.51 40.32
CA ASN A 181 -8.00 4.42 41.29
C ASN A 181 -8.23 4.84 42.76
N ARG A 182 -9.26 5.66 43.02
CA ARG A 182 -9.60 6.21 44.35
C ARG A 182 -8.50 7.08 45.00
N ARG A 183 -7.42 7.41 44.28
CA ARG A 183 -6.38 8.34 44.73
C ARG A 183 -6.44 9.64 43.93
N LYS A 184 -6.13 10.75 44.59
CA LYS A 184 -6.03 12.08 43.96
C LYS A 184 -4.62 12.22 43.38
N ARG A 185 -4.52 12.46 42.08
CA ARG A 185 -3.26 12.52 41.33
C ARG A 185 -3.16 13.81 40.53
N VAL A 186 -1.93 14.25 40.25
CA VAL A 186 -1.60 15.34 39.31
C VAL A 186 -0.65 14.82 38.26
N LEU A 187 -0.88 15.20 37.01
CA LEU A 187 0.06 14.96 35.93
C LEU A 187 1.32 15.80 36.16
N HIS A 188 2.44 15.16 36.50
CA HIS A 188 3.66 15.87 36.88
C HIS A 188 4.43 16.34 35.64
N ARG A 189 4.78 15.40 34.75
CA ARG A 189 5.44 15.65 33.46
C ARG A 189 5.10 14.53 32.48
N SER A 190 4.84 14.91 31.23
CA SER A 190 4.86 13.97 30.11
C SER A 190 6.17 14.15 29.39
N PHE A 191 6.94 13.08 29.26
CA PHE A 191 8.21 13.12 28.55
C PHE A 191 8.03 12.38 27.24
N TRP A 192 8.19 13.11 26.14
CA TRP A 192 8.06 12.59 24.78
C TRP A 192 9.44 12.58 24.15
N ARG A 193 9.84 11.42 23.63
CA ARG A 193 11.07 11.29 22.86
C ARG A 193 10.72 11.20 21.39
N SER A 194 10.86 12.31 20.69
CA SER A 194 10.80 12.36 19.23
C SER A 194 12.16 11.96 18.65
N CYS A 195 12.17 11.44 17.42
CA CYS A 195 13.40 11.18 16.67
C CYS A 195 14.27 12.43 16.50
N TYR A 196 13.71 13.64 16.69
CA TYR A 196 14.42 14.92 16.61
C TYR A 196 14.93 15.47 17.96
N GLY A 197 14.79 14.72 19.06
CA GLY A 197 15.26 15.12 20.41
C GLY A 197 14.18 15.10 21.49
N TRP A 198 14.56 15.50 22.71
CA TRP A 198 13.65 15.64 23.85
C TRP A 198 12.81 16.90 23.70
N THR A 199 11.50 16.77 23.52
CA THR A 199 10.58 17.90 23.65
C THR A 199 10.00 17.91 25.05
N ARG A 200 10.38 18.93 25.85
CA ARG A 200 9.72 19.22 27.13
C ARG A 200 8.43 19.95 26.84
N SER A 201 7.29 19.26 26.88
CA SER A 201 6.01 19.95 27.01
C SER A 201 5.85 20.39 28.47
N GLY A 202 6.29 21.60 28.79
CA GLY A 202 5.76 22.30 29.95
C GLY A 202 4.30 22.62 29.64
N PHE A 203 3.37 22.08 30.42
CA PHE A 203 1.99 22.58 30.40
C PHE A 203 2.06 24.05 30.83
N LYS A 204 1.90 24.98 29.90
CA LYS A 204 1.45 26.34 30.23
C LYS A 204 0.11 26.24 30.94
#